data_AF-A0A941RJD6-F1
#
_entry.id   AF-A0A941RJD6-F1
#
_cell.length_a   1.000
_cell.length_b   1.000
_cell.length_c   1.000
_cell.angle_alpha   90.00
_cell.angle_beta   90.00
_cell.angle_gamma   90.00
#
_symmetry.space_group_name_H-M   'P 1'
#
loop_
_entity.id
_entity.type
_entity.pdbx_description
1 polymer ?
#
loop_
_entity_poly.entity_id
_entity_poly.type
_entity_poly.pdbx_seq_one_letter_code
_entity_poly.pdbx_strand_id
1 'polypeptide(L)'
;MAVELVQGTAKILDNGVETHGYVSGSGGNVRGQIESMRTVTLDVGGSIVHVKHKQPIVVVDGDQVVVAGVRKPNGINANAMANRTRSTRNNAPATLVIIAGVLMILLGLPLSLILLGLPLVAFGGYFLYVGLNMKKANALIDEALSRSPTVARV
;
A
#
# COMPACT_ATOMS: atom_id res chain seq x y z
N MET A 1 -8.20 -7.68 10.78
CA MET A 1 -8.31 -6.26 10.39
C MET A 1 -9.15 -6.20 9.13
N ALA A 2 -10.29 -5.52 9.19
CA ALA A 2 -11.18 -5.38 8.05
C ALA A 2 -10.61 -4.35 7.06
N VAL A 3 -10.70 -4.65 5.77
CA VAL A 3 -10.42 -3.68 4.71
C VAL A 3 -11.69 -2.88 4.49
N GLU A 4 -11.57 -1.56 4.51
CA GLU A 4 -12.67 -0.61 4.34
C GLU A 4 -12.50 0.12 3.01
N LEU A 5 -13.63 0.38 2.35
CA LEU A 5 -13.70 1.14 1.12
C LEU A 5 -14.29 2.52 1.42
N VAL A 6 -13.59 3.58 1.03
CA VAL A 6 -14.03 4.96 1.17
C VAL A 6 -14.05 5.63 -0.20
N GLN A 7 -15.11 6.37 -0.48
CA GLN A 7 -15.30 7.09 -1.74
C GLN A 7 -15.69 8.53 -1.43
N GLY A 8 -15.13 9.48 -2.18
CA GLY A 8 -15.48 10.87 -2.00
C GLY A 8 -14.59 11.82 -2.79
N THR A 9 -14.82 13.11 -2.60
CA THR A 9 -13.97 14.18 -3.11
C THR A 9 -12.69 14.23 -2.29
N ALA A 10 -11.55 14.19 -2.98
CA ALA A 10 -10.24 14.34 -2.36
C ALA A 10 -9.99 15.79 -1.97
N LYS A 11 -9.48 15.99 -0.75
CA LYS A 11 -8.86 17.22 -0.29
C LYS A 11 -7.50 16.89 0.32
N ILE A 12 -6.44 17.47 -0.20
CA ILE A 12 -5.08 17.23 0.26
C ILE A 12 -4.89 17.97 1.58
N LEU A 13 -4.55 17.23 2.63
CA LEU A 13 -4.25 17.79 3.95
C LEU A 13 -2.75 17.96 4.14
N ASP A 14 -1.96 16.99 3.69
CA ASP A 14 -0.51 17.00 3.81
C ASP A 14 0.16 16.21 2.67
N ASN A 15 1.37 16.63 2.29
CA ASN A 15 2.13 16.06 1.20
C ASN A 15 3.61 16.02 1.58
N GLY A 16 4.05 14.86 2.07
CA GLY A 16 5.41 14.62 2.52
C GLY A 16 6.19 13.67 1.61
N VAL A 17 7.52 13.71 1.75
CA VAL A 17 8.44 12.75 1.14
C VAL A 17 9.27 12.14 2.27
N GLU A 18 9.09 10.85 2.51
CA GLU A 18 9.93 10.04 3.38
C GLU A 18 11.15 9.59 2.59
N THR A 19 12.36 10.00 2.98
CA THR A 19 13.59 9.57 2.31
C THR A 19 14.40 8.68 3.25
N HIS A 20 14.64 7.44 2.82
CA HIS A 20 15.50 6.49 3.48
C HIS A 20 16.80 6.37 2.72
N GLY A 21 17.94 6.47 3.39
CA GLY A 21 19.23 6.31 2.75
C GLY A 21 20.23 5.62 3.65
N TYR A 22 21.05 4.76 3.05
CA TYR A 22 22.24 4.22 3.69
C TYR A 22 23.46 4.78 2.96
N VAL A 23 24.36 5.40 3.70
CA VAL A 23 25.60 5.96 3.19
C VAL A 23 26.75 5.24 3.88
N SER A 24 27.58 4.54 3.10
CA SER A 24 28.81 3.93 3.59
C SER A 24 30.02 4.48 2.84
N GLY A 25 31.07 4.81 3.58
CA GLY A 25 32.34 5.26 3.03
C GLY A 25 33.50 4.63 3.77
N SER A 26 34.49 4.18 3.02
CA SER A 26 35.81 3.81 3.53
C SER A 26 36.87 4.29 2.54
N GLY A 27 37.88 5.03 3.02
CA GLY A 27 39.02 5.45 2.21
C GLY A 27 38.70 6.42 1.05
N GLY A 28 37.81 7.39 1.26
CA GLY A 28 37.58 8.49 0.30
C GLY A 28 36.53 8.23 -0.80
N ASN A 29 36.04 7.00 -0.94
CA ASN A 29 34.89 6.70 -1.80
C ASN A 29 33.62 6.54 -0.96
N VAL A 30 32.66 7.45 -1.14
CA VAL A 30 31.34 7.38 -0.51
C VAL A 30 30.35 6.80 -1.52
N ARG A 31 29.74 5.66 -1.18
CA ARG A 31 28.61 5.09 -1.93
C ARG A 31 27.40 5.05 -1.01
N GLY A 32 26.29 5.57 -1.50
CA GLY A 32 25.02 5.53 -0.80
C GLY A 32 23.87 5.15 -1.71
N GLN A 33 22.90 4.45 -1.15
CA GLN A 33 21.63 4.16 -1.80
C GLN A 33 20.56 4.99 -1.10
N ILE A 34 19.82 5.78 -1.89
CA ILE A 34 18.74 6.64 -1.40
C ILE A 34 17.44 6.17 -2.04
N GLU A 35 16.44 5.85 -1.22
CA GLU A 35 15.09 5.51 -1.61
C GLU A 35 14.11 6.51 -1.01
N SER A 36 13.37 7.21 -1.86
CA SER A 36 12.32 8.13 -1.45
C SER A 36 10.94 7.49 -1.64
N MET A 37 10.09 7.60 -0.62
CA MET A 37 8.68 7.28 -0.63
C MET A 37 7.88 8.55 -0.45
N ARG A 38 6.77 8.69 -1.17
CA ARG A 38 5.86 9.82 -1.00
C ARG A 38 4.71 9.40 -0.08
N THR A 39 4.46 10.22 0.93
CA THR A 39 3.35 10.05 1.87
C THR A 39 2.40 11.21 1.67
N VAL A 40 1.16 10.92 1.25
CA VAL A 40 0.13 11.93 1.06
C VAL A 40 -1.01 11.64 2.03
N THR A 41 -1.42 12.64 2.81
CA THR A 41 -2.61 12.55 3.66
C THR A 41 -3.73 13.32 3.00
N LEU A 42 -4.85 12.64 2.77
CA LEU A 42 -6.02 13.14 2.07
C LEU A 42 -7.23 13.04 3.01
N ASP A 43 -8.13 14.01 2.95
CA ASP A 43 -9.50 13.84 3.38
C ASP A 43 -10.32 13.34 2.18
N VAL A 44 -11.00 12.21 2.34
CA VAL A 44 -11.89 11.64 1.33
C VAL A 44 -13.26 11.48 1.95
N GLY A 45 -14.19 12.36 1.59
CA GLY A 45 -15.58 12.29 2.07
C GLY A 45 -15.71 12.39 3.60
N GLY A 46 -14.82 13.12 4.28
CA GLY A 46 -14.81 13.28 5.75
C GLY A 46 -13.99 12.23 6.49
N SER A 47 -13.30 11.33 5.78
CA SER A 47 -12.37 10.35 6.38
C SER A 47 -10.93 10.70 6.04
N ILE A 48 -10.08 10.77 7.07
CA ILE A 48 -8.63 10.95 6.89
C ILE A 48 -8.04 9.65 6.35
N VAL A 49 -7.34 9.75 5.23
CA VAL A 49 -6.69 8.68 4.50
C VAL A 49 -5.21 8.98 4.36
N HIS A 50 -4.37 8.03 4.77
CA HIS A 50 -2.92 8.07 4.54
C HIS A 50 -2.55 7.17 3.38
N VAL A 51 -1.94 7.74 2.35
CA VAL A 51 -1.50 7.03 1.16
C VAL A 51 0.01 7.06 1.07
N LYS A 52 0.65 5.89 1.08
CA LYS A 52 2.11 5.74 0.93
C LYS A 52 2.41 5.03 -0.38
N HIS A 53 3.14 5.70 -1.27
CA HIS A 53 3.56 5.10 -2.53
C HIS A 53 4.99 5.53 -2.91
N LYS A 54 5.68 4.59 -3.58
CA LYS A 54 7.00 4.85 -4.18
C LYS A 54 6.90 5.69 -5.46
N GLN A 55 5.76 5.63 -6.15
CA GLN A 55 5.49 6.42 -7.35
C GLN A 55 4.64 7.66 -7.02
N PRO A 56 4.83 8.77 -7.74
CA PRO A 56 4.05 9.97 -7.51
C PRO A 56 2.57 9.72 -7.78
N ILE A 57 1.74 10.05 -6.79
CA ILE A 57 0.29 9.95 -6.89
C ILE A 57 -0.21 11.25 -7.52
N VAL A 58 -0.93 11.14 -8.63
CA VAL A 58 -1.55 12.29 -9.30
C VAL A 58 -2.98 12.44 -8.79
N VAL A 59 -3.14 13.25 -7.75
CA VAL A 59 -4.41 13.63 -7.13
C VAL A 59 -4.39 15.13 -6.88
N VAL A 60 -5.50 15.81 -7.16
CA VAL A 60 -5.70 17.23 -6.89
C VAL A 60 -7.00 17.42 -6.09
N ASP A 61 -7.07 18.50 -5.34
CA ASP A 61 -8.29 18.90 -4.64
C ASP A 61 -9.48 18.94 -5.60
N GLY A 62 -10.58 18.30 -5.20
CA GLY A 62 -11.77 18.19 -6.03
C GLY A 62 -11.86 16.92 -6.88
N ASP A 63 -10.79 16.12 -6.98
CA ASP A 63 -10.84 14.84 -7.70
C ASP A 63 -11.75 13.84 -6.97
N GLN A 64 -12.52 13.04 -7.71
CA GLN A 64 -13.25 11.91 -7.13
C GLN A 64 -12.33 10.71 -7.01
N VAL A 65 -12.14 10.25 -5.77
CA VAL A 65 -11.23 9.16 -5.47
C VAL A 65 -11.94 8.03 -4.73
N VAL A 66 -11.46 6.82 -4.99
CA VAL A 66 -11.86 5.60 -4.30
C VAL A 66 -10.62 5.02 -3.65
N VAL A 67 -10.71 4.77 -2.35
CA VAL A 67 -9.62 4.26 -1.54
C VAL A 67 -10.06 2.98 -0.85
N ALA A 68 -9.21 1.95 -0.90
CA ALA A 68 -9.38 0.75 -0.09
C ALA A 68 -8.18 0.58 0.84
N GLY A 69 -8.45 0.42 2.13
CA GLY A 69 -7.41 0.43 3.14
C GLY A 69 -7.81 -0.22 4.45
N VAL A 70 -6.90 -0.20 5.43
CA VAL A 70 -7.17 -0.70 6.77
C VAL A 70 -7.34 0.49 7.70
N ARG A 71 -8.47 0.54 8.43
CA ARG A 71 -8.70 1.55 9.46
C ARG A 71 -7.73 1.37 10.62
N LYS A 72 -7.03 2.46 10.96
CA LYS A 72 -6.15 2.61 12.12
C LYS A 72 -6.66 3.76 13.00
N PRO A 73 -6.18 3.88 14.26
CA PRO A 73 -6.62 4.94 15.17
C PRO A 73 -6.41 6.36 14.62
N ASN A 74 -5.41 6.56 13.77
CA ASN A 74 -5.06 7.84 13.17
C ASN A 74 -5.70 8.11 11.79
N GLY A 75 -6.52 7.19 11.28
CA GLY A 75 -7.12 7.30 9.95
C GLY A 75 -7.05 5.98 9.17
N ILE A 76 -7.36 6.02 7.89
CA ILE A 76 -7.34 4.85 7.02
C ILE A 76 -5.99 4.79 6.31
N ASN A 77 -5.24 3.71 6.54
CA ASN A 77 -4.05 3.45 5.74
C ASN A 77 -4.49 2.83 4.41
N ALA A 78 -4.39 3.61 3.34
CA ALA A 78 -4.70 3.17 2.00
C ALA A 78 -3.70 2.11 1.54
N ASN A 79 -4.22 0.93 1.19
CA ASN A 79 -3.42 -0.09 0.52
C ASN A 79 -3.51 0.10 -1.00
N ALA A 80 -4.66 0.54 -1.49
CA ALA A 80 -4.90 0.80 -2.90
C ALA A 80 -5.75 2.06 -3.08
N MET A 81 -5.58 2.72 -4.21
CA MET A 81 -6.28 3.96 -4.55
C MET A 81 -6.57 4.04 -6.05
N ALA A 82 -7.73 4.57 -6.42
CA ALA A 82 -8.08 4.92 -7.79
C ALA A 82 -8.65 6.34 -7.85
N ASN A 83 -8.19 7.13 -8.81
CA ASN A 83 -8.73 8.44 -9.14
C ASN A 83 -9.67 8.29 -10.33
N ARG A 84 -10.96 8.53 -10.12
CA ARG A 84 -11.99 8.44 -11.17
C ARG A 84 -11.89 9.60 -12.17
N THR A 85 -11.56 10.81 -11.69
CA THR A 85 -11.45 12.00 -12.55
C THR A 85 -10.32 11.88 -13.57
N ARG A 86 -9.19 11.29 -13.18
CA ARG A 86 -7.97 11.21 -14.01
C ARG A 86 -7.64 9.81 -14.52
N SER A 87 -8.48 8.82 -14.22
CA SER A 87 -8.29 7.42 -14.58
C SER A 87 -6.92 6.85 -14.15
N THR A 88 -6.38 7.30 -13.02
CA THR A 88 -5.13 6.78 -12.46
C THR A 88 -5.42 5.71 -11.40
N ARG A 89 -4.61 4.65 -11.38
CA ARG A 89 -4.78 3.51 -10.47
C ARG A 89 -3.46 3.15 -9.81
N ASN A 90 -3.50 3.03 -8.49
CA ASN A 90 -2.38 2.57 -7.67
C ASN A 90 -2.79 1.32 -6.90
N ASN A 91 -2.20 0.18 -7.27
CA ASN A 91 -2.44 -1.10 -6.64
C ASN A 91 -1.36 -1.41 -5.61
N ALA A 92 -1.77 -2.09 -4.52
CA ALA A 92 -0.80 -2.72 -3.63
C ALA A 92 -0.08 -3.87 -4.36
N PRO A 93 1.24 -4.06 -4.16
CA PRO A 93 2.01 -5.18 -4.71
C PRO A 93 1.72 -6.50 -3.95
N ALA A 94 0.44 -6.86 -3.82
CA ALA A 94 -0.05 -8.01 -3.05
C ALA A 94 0.64 -9.32 -3.47
N THR A 95 0.84 -9.54 -4.76
CA THR A 95 1.43 -10.77 -5.30
C THR A 95 2.85 -10.98 -4.78
N LEU A 96 3.66 -9.93 -4.74
CA LEU A 96 5.06 -10.02 -4.30
C LEU A 96 5.15 -10.33 -2.80
N VAL A 97 4.26 -9.72 -2.00
CA VAL A 97 4.16 -9.96 -0.55
C VAL A 97 3.69 -11.39 -0.25
N ILE A 98 2.72 -11.91 -1.03
CA ILE A 98 2.26 -13.29 -0.90
C ILE A 98 3.37 -14.28 -1.23
N ILE A 99 4.10 -14.07 -2.34
CA ILE A 99 5.23 -14.94 -2.74
C ILE A 99 6.30 -14.94 -1.66
N ALA A 100 6.67 -13.78 -1.12
CA ALA A 100 7.63 -13.68 -0.03
C ALA A 100 7.18 -14.45 1.23
N GLY A 101 5.90 -14.32 1.60
CA GLY A 101 5.32 -15.07 2.72
C GLY A 101 5.36 -16.59 2.52
N VAL A 102 4.99 -17.07 1.32
CA VAL A 102 5.04 -18.50 0.97
C VAL A 102 6.48 -19.02 1.01
N LEU A 103 7.45 -18.29 0.45
CA LEU A 103 8.86 -18.67 0.49
C LEU A 103 9.40 -18.74 1.92
N MET A 104 9.03 -17.79 2.78
CA MET A 104 9.41 -17.82 4.20
C MET A 104 8.85 -19.02 4.93
N ILE A 105 7.60 -19.41 4.67
CA ILE A 105 7.02 -20.62 5.26
C ILE A 105 7.72 -21.86 4.73
N LEU A 106 7.94 -21.94 3.42
CA LEU A 106 8.56 -23.09 2.76
C LEU A 106 10.01 -23.32 3.23
N LEU A 107 10.76 -22.26 3.50
CA LEU A 107 12.09 -22.33 4.11
C LEU A 107 12.04 -22.49 5.64
N GLY A 108 11.03 -21.93 6.29
CA GLY A 108 10.85 -21.99 7.74
C GLY A 108 10.44 -23.38 8.24
N LEU A 109 9.64 -24.12 7.47
CA LEU A 109 9.20 -25.47 7.79
C LEU A 109 10.36 -26.46 7.99
N PRO A 110 11.32 -26.61 7.07
CA PRO A 110 12.48 -27.48 7.30
C PRO A 110 13.39 -26.98 8.42
N LEU A 111 13.56 -25.66 8.58
CA LEU A 111 14.33 -25.08 9.69
C LEU A 111 13.63 -25.24 11.06
N SER A 112 12.32 -25.53 11.09
CA SER A 112 11.56 -25.67 12.34
C SER A 112 11.98 -26.92 13.13
N LEU A 113 12.57 -27.91 12.46
CA LEU A 113 13.17 -29.08 13.09
C LEU A 113 14.33 -28.74 14.04
N ILE A 114 14.96 -27.57 13.88
CA ILE A 114 16.08 -27.09 14.69
C ILE A 114 15.62 -25.95 15.64
N LEU A 115 14.31 -25.85 15.92
CA LEU A 115 13.66 -24.82 16.76
C LEU A 115 13.77 -23.36 16.24
N LEU A 116 14.68 -23.09 15.30
CA LEU A 116 14.90 -21.80 14.64
C LEU A 116 13.87 -21.46 13.55
N GLY A 117 13.17 -22.46 13.00
CA GLY A 117 12.19 -22.21 11.93
C GLY A 117 10.81 -21.75 12.40
N LEU A 118 10.44 -21.98 13.66
CA LEU A 118 9.15 -21.52 14.22
C LEU A 118 8.94 -20.00 14.07
N PRO A 119 9.88 -19.12 14.45
CA PRO A 119 9.71 -17.69 14.19
C PRO A 119 9.62 -17.37 12.70
N LEU A 120 10.38 -18.08 11.84
CA LEU A 120 10.35 -17.87 10.40
C LEU A 120 8.99 -18.20 9.78
N VAL A 121 8.36 -19.30 10.21
CA VAL A 121 7.01 -19.68 9.80
C VAL A 121 5.96 -18.68 10.31
N ALA A 122 6.09 -18.22 11.56
CA ALA A 122 5.20 -17.20 12.11
C ALA A 122 5.28 -15.87 11.33
N PHE A 123 6.51 -15.42 11.00
CA PHE A 123 6.72 -14.26 10.13
C PHE A 123 6.13 -14.48 8.74
N GLY A 124 6.38 -15.63 8.11
CA GLY A 124 5.80 -15.96 6.80
C GLY A 124 4.26 -15.93 6.80
N GLY A 125 3.63 -16.43 7.86
CA GLY A 125 2.18 -16.35 8.07
C GLY A 125 1.67 -14.90 8.17
N TYR A 126 2.40 -14.03 8.88
CA TYR A 126 2.08 -12.61 8.95
C TYR A 126 2.17 -11.93 7.58
N PHE A 127 3.23 -12.19 6.81
CA PHE A 127 3.37 -11.66 5.44
C PHE A 127 2.24 -12.13 4.52
N LEU A 128 1.84 -13.39 4.59
CA LEU A 128 0.69 -13.91 3.86
C LEU A 128 -0.60 -13.18 4.24
N TYR A 129 -0.86 -12.97 5.52
CA TYR A 129 -2.02 -12.23 5.99
C TYR A 129 -2.06 -10.79 5.47
N VAL A 130 -0.92 -10.08 5.49
CA VAL A 130 -0.80 -8.73 4.91
C VAL A 130 -1.06 -8.75 3.41
N GLY A 131 -0.45 -9.69 2.68
CA GLY A 131 -0.61 -9.85 1.24
C GLY A 131 -2.06 -10.15 0.83
N LEU A 132 -2.77 -10.97 1.61
CA LEU A 132 -4.19 -11.25 1.38
C LEU A 132 -5.06 -10.00 1.60
N ASN A 133 -4.77 -9.19 2.61
CA ASN A 133 -5.50 -7.92 2.83
C ASN A 133 -5.24 -6.92 1.71
N MET A 134 -4.01 -6.87 1.18
CA MET A 134 -3.69 -6.08 -0.02
C MET A 134 -4.46 -6.57 -1.26
N LYS A 135 -4.54 -7.89 -1.47
CA LYS A 135 -5.33 -8.48 -2.57
C LYS A 135 -6.82 -8.13 -2.45
N LYS A 136 -7.37 -8.20 -1.24
CA LYS A 136 -8.76 -7.78 -0.95
C LYS A 136 -8.98 -6.30 -1.24
N ALA A 137 -8.06 -5.42 -0.84
CA ALA A 137 -8.14 -3.99 -1.13
C ALA A 137 -8.15 -3.72 -2.65
N ASN A 138 -7.27 -4.38 -3.41
CA ASN A 138 -7.25 -4.25 -4.87
C ASN A 138 -8.60 -4.71 -5.49
N ALA A 139 -9.14 -5.84 -5.04
CA ALA A 139 -10.41 -6.37 -5.53
C ALA A 139 -11.60 -5.45 -5.22
N LEU A 140 -11.64 -4.84 -4.03
CA LEU A 140 -12.68 -3.88 -3.66
C LEU A 140 -12.66 -2.63 -4.55
N ILE A 141 -11.47 -2.18 -4.97
CA ILE A 141 -11.35 -1.07 -5.93
C ILE A 141 -11.84 -1.50 -7.32
N ASP A 142 -11.48 -2.70 -7.77
CA ASP A 142 -11.95 -3.22 -9.06
C ASP A 142 -13.49 -3.33 -9.10
N GLU A 143 -14.09 -3.79 -8.00
CA GLU A 143 -15.56 -3.84 -7.84
C GLU A 143 -16.18 -2.43 -7.77
N ALA A 144 -15.55 -1.50 -7.07
CA ALA A 144 -16.03 -0.12 -6.97
C ALA A 144 -15.92 0.65 -8.29
N LEU A 145 -14.97 0.29 -9.15
CA LEU A 145 -14.83 0.86 -10.49
C LEU A 145 -15.81 0.23 -11.47
N SER A 146 -16.09 -1.08 -11.37
CA SER A 146 -17.03 -1.77 -12.27
C SER A 146 -18.50 -1.44 -11.96
N ARG A 147 -18.83 -1.09 -10.71
CA ARG A 147 -20.19 -0.68 -10.30
C ARG A 147 -20.55 0.76 -10.63
N SER A 148 -19.60 1.61 -11.01
CA SER A 148 -19.91 2.96 -11.47
C SER A 148 -20.29 2.90 -12.95
N PRO A 149 -21.55 3.21 -13.32
CA PRO A 149 -21.89 3.35 -14.73
C PRO A 149 -21.02 4.47 -15.31
N THR A 150 -20.32 4.13 -16.38
CA THR A 150 -19.67 4.98 -17.37
C THR A 150 -20.07 6.45 -17.28
N VAL A 151 -19.16 7.35 -16.89
CA VAL A 151 -19.27 8.73 -17.37
C VAL A 151 -18.97 8.65 -18.86
N ALA A 152 -20.04 8.71 -19.64
CA ALA A 152 -19.99 8.82 -21.08
C ALA A 152 -18.99 9.91 -21.46
N ARG A 153 -17.97 9.54 -22.23
CA ARG A 153 -17.16 10.50 -22.97
C ARG A 153 -18.11 11.20 -23.95
N VAL A 154 -18.38 12.48 -23.71
CA VAL A 154 -18.88 13.43 -24.72
C VAL A 154 -17.67 14.08 -25.37
#